data_AF-A0A8B6GZW2-F1
#
_entry.id   AF-A0A8B6GZW2-F1
#
_cell.length_a   1.000
_cell.length_b   1.000
_cell.length_c   1.000
_cell.angle_alpha   90.00
_cell.angle_beta   90.00
_cell.angle_gamma   90.00
#
_symmetry.space_group_name_H-M   'P 1'
#
loop_
_entity.id
_entity.type
_entity.pdbx_description
1 polymer ?
#
loop_
_entity_poly.entity_id
_entity_poly.type
_entity_poly.pdbx_seq_one_letter_code
_entity_poly.pdbx_strand_id
1 'polypeptide(L)'
;MVHGKKRGSGRSYDSLSGHCSMIGTETGKVLGFSVRSKYCKMCDEATRKGVQAKTHDCRMNWDGSAKAMEQDMVVEMVQSIKSKGSNVGTIIADDDTTTIARLRKSVDPNIKKMSDKNHVKKNIANALYQLKAKHKKLTPKVIKYLINCLNYMLCQNQDNPKGVENGLEAVGRHPFGDHSFCDKSWCSHKENASKKYSSLPFGKPLKDIPLQTDLTDLMKVYKKQSQKLSKLGSTQGNESFNKSVASKAPKSHFYSGTSSLNVRVAASVAQKNDGQCYLIKVNNNIGLSPGVHTKRLAILRDLQARKRRAISITRKEKIRRIQLRNRRVKRNAVKEMCEGTSYSCQIDLQDHQDIVEIPSAPVPPEVHCNIPNTAKVICFDLETTSL
;
A
#
# COMPACT_ATOMS: atom_id res chain seq x y z
N MET A 1 9.17 -25.04 -17.55
CA MET A 1 8.16 -24.29 -16.75
C MET A 1 8.79 -23.03 -16.16
N VAL A 2 8.41 -21.87 -16.69
CA VAL A 2 8.80 -20.56 -16.15
C VAL A 2 7.96 -20.32 -14.90
N HIS A 3 8.53 -20.61 -13.72
CA HIS A 3 7.88 -20.38 -12.44
C HIS A 3 8.03 -18.89 -12.04
N GLY A 4 7.24 -18.03 -12.67
CA GLY A 4 7.10 -16.63 -12.27
C GLY A 4 6.39 -16.52 -10.91
N LYS A 5 6.71 -15.49 -10.12
CA LYS A 5 5.90 -15.11 -8.96
C LYS A 5 4.50 -14.77 -9.45
N LYS A 6 3.50 -15.62 -9.18
CA LYS A 6 2.10 -15.33 -9.50
C LYS A 6 1.68 -13.99 -8.88
N ARG A 7 0.97 -13.18 -9.67
CA ARG A 7 0.30 -11.98 -9.19
C ARG A 7 -0.80 -12.42 -8.24
N GLY A 8 -0.78 -11.90 -7.02
CA GLY A 8 -1.81 -12.19 -6.02
C GLY A 8 -3.15 -11.62 -6.44
N SER A 9 -3.99 -12.43 -7.09
CA SER A 9 -5.40 -12.45 -6.73
C SER A 9 -5.43 -12.94 -5.28
N GLY A 10 -6.16 -12.27 -4.39
CA GLY A 10 -6.03 -12.40 -2.92
C GLY A 10 -6.37 -13.76 -2.29
N ARG A 11 -6.20 -14.87 -3.03
CA ARG A 11 -6.55 -16.24 -2.63
C ARG A 11 -5.42 -17.26 -2.76
N SER A 12 -4.28 -16.98 -3.42
CA SER A 12 -3.11 -17.89 -3.44
C SER A 12 -1.87 -17.30 -2.76
N TYR A 13 -1.40 -17.96 -1.69
CA TYR A 13 -0.17 -17.60 -0.97
C TYR A 13 0.92 -18.65 -1.26
N ASP A 14 1.34 -18.74 -2.51
CA ASP A 14 2.31 -19.74 -3.02
C ASP A 14 3.69 -19.12 -3.34
N SER A 15 4.05 -18.03 -2.66
CA SER A 15 5.34 -17.37 -2.91
C SER A 15 6.53 -18.26 -2.54
N LEU A 16 7.40 -18.51 -3.52
CA LEU A 16 8.68 -19.22 -3.33
C LEU A 16 9.71 -18.41 -2.51
N SER A 17 9.47 -17.12 -2.30
CA SER A 17 10.35 -16.28 -1.48
C SER A 17 9.64 -15.06 -0.93
N GLY A 18 10.08 -14.64 0.26
CA GLY A 18 9.66 -13.44 0.97
C GLY A 18 10.86 -12.59 1.37
N HIS A 19 10.64 -11.29 1.55
CA HIS A 19 11.61 -10.41 2.19
C HIS A 19 10.87 -9.51 3.18
N CYS A 20 11.55 -9.16 4.28
CA CYS A 20 11.03 -8.24 5.27
C CYS A 20 12.12 -7.24 5.68
N SER A 21 11.71 -6.06 6.13
CA SER A 21 12.60 -5.00 6.58
C SER A 21 12.06 -4.34 7.83
N MET A 22 12.96 -4.00 8.75
CA MET A 22 12.67 -3.21 9.94
C MET A 22 13.23 -1.80 9.75
N ILE A 23 12.38 -0.79 9.91
CA ILE A 23 12.75 0.62 9.70
C ILE A 23 12.57 1.39 11.01
N GLY A 24 13.58 2.16 11.39
CA GLY A 24 13.52 3.05 12.54
C GLY A 24 12.54 4.20 12.29
N THR A 25 11.62 4.42 13.23
CA THR A 25 10.55 5.43 13.11
C THR A 25 11.07 6.85 13.06
N GLU A 26 12.12 7.13 13.84
CA GLU A 26 12.72 8.46 13.95
C GLU A 26 13.66 8.77 12.80
N THR A 27 14.57 7.83 12.48
CA THR A 27 15.61 8.04 11.46
C THR A 27 15.12 7.75 10.04
N GLY A 28 14.08 6.92 9.89
CA GLY A 28 13.61 6.41 8.60
C GLY A 28 14.60 5.46 7.91
N LYS A 29 15.66 5.04 8.60
CA LYS A 29 16.69 4.11 8.11
C LYS A 29 16.27 2.66 8.35
N VAL A 30 16.67 1.77 7.45
CA VAL A 30 16.52 0.32 7.64
C VAL A 30 17.53 -0.13 8.69
N LEU A 31 17.02 -0.73 9.77
CA LEU A 31 17.80 -1.28 10.89
C LEU A 31 18.15 -2.75 10.67
N GLY A 32 17.28 -3.49 9.97
CA GLY A 32 17.46 -4.89 9.64
C GLY A 32 16.64 -5.28 8.44
N PHE A 33 17.08 -6.32 7.74
CA PHE A 33 16.29 -6.96 6.69
C PHE A 33 16.57 -8.46 6.70
N SER A 34 15.64 -9.25 6.22
CA SER A 34 15.81 -10.68 6.04
C SER A 34 15.09 -11.16 4.77
N VAL A 35 15.54 -12.30 4.25
CA VAL A 35 15.02 -12.95 3.04
C VAL A 35 14.80 -14.43 3.35
N ARG A 36 13.63 -14.94 2.96
CA ARG A 36 13.29 -16.37 3.00
C ARG A 36 13.11 -16.89 1.59
N SER A 37 13.70 -18.04 1.27
CA SER A 37 13.52 -18.74 0.01
C SER A 37 13.25 -20.22 0.24
N LYS A 38 12.27 -20.74 -0.50
CA LYS A 38 11.91 -22.17 -0.60
C LYS A 38 12.60 -22.87 -1.77
N TYR A 39 13.35 -22.12 -2.56
CA TYR A 39 13.84 -22.59 -3.84
C TYR A 39 15.30 -22.19 -4.02
N CYS A 40 16.10 -23.14 -4.49
CA CYS A 40 17.46 -22.93 -4.97
C CYS A 40 17.60 -23.63 -6.32
N LYS A 41 18.13 -22.92 -7.33
CA LYS A 41 18.29 -23.45 -8.70
C LYS A 41 19.20 -24.68 -8.74
N MET A 42 20.32 -24.65 -8.00
CA MET A 42 21.28 -25.75 -7.97
C MET A 42 20.72 -26.98 -7.26
N CYS A 43 19.98 -26.80 -6.16
CA CYS A 43 19.29 -27.91 -5.49
C CYS A 43 18.23 -28.55 -6.38
N ASP A 44 17.37 -27.72 -6.98
CA ASP A 44 16.30 -28.18 -7.85
C ASP A 44 16.82 -28.92 -9.10
N GLU A 45 17.91 -28.44 -9.70
CA GLU A 45 18.57 -29.13 -10.81
C GLU A 45 19.13 -30.50 -10.40
N ALA A 46 19.77 -30.58 -9.23
CA ALA A 46 20.30 -31.83 -8.69
C ALA A 46 19.18 -32.85 -8.40
N THR A 47 18.08 -32.39 -7.78
CA THR A 47 16.88 -33.21 -7.54
C THR A 47 16.29 -33.77 -8.82
N ARG A 48 16.15 -32.95 -9.88
CA ARG A 48 15.64 -33.43 -11.18
C ARG A 48 16.54 -34.47 -11.85
N LYS A 49 17.85 -34.39 -11.60
CA LYS A 49 18.85 -35.34 -12.12
C LYS A 49 19.00 -36.58 -11.22
N GLY A 50 18.33 -36.64 -10.07
CA GLY A 50 18.48 -37.73 -9.11
C GLY A 50 19.87 -37.79 -8.47
N VAL A 51 20.62 -36.68 -8.47
CA VAL A 51 21.97 -36.61 -7.92
C VAL A 51 22.02 -35.68 -6.70
N GLN A 52 23.02 -35.87 -5.85
CA GLN A 52 23.27 -34.94 -4.75
C GLN A 52 23.74 -33.58 -5.29
N ALA A 53 23.20 -32.49 -4.72
CA ALA A 53 23.63 -31.15 -5.09
C ALA A 53 25.09 -30.93 -4.74
N LYS A 54 25.87 -30.39 -5.69
CA LYS A 54 27.25 -29.95 -5.43
C LYS A 54 27.29 -28.92 -4.30
N THR A 55 28.38 -28.85 -3.55
CA THR A 55 28.59 -27.82 -2.52
C THR A 55 28.45 -26.43 -3.12
N HIS A 56 27.56 -25.60 -2.56
CA HIS A 56 27.28 -24.25 -3.07
C HIS A 56 26.67 -23.34 -1.99
N ASP A 57 26.63 -22.03 -2.26
CA ASP A 57 25.91 -21.02 -1.47
C ASP A 57 24.39 -21.19 -1.63
N CYS A 58 23.83 -22.16 -0.92
CA CYS A 58 22.39 -22.44 -0.97
C CYS A 58 21.61 -21.33 -0.27
N ARG A 59 20.69 -20.70 -1.00
CA ARG A 59 19.78 -19.68 -0.47
C ARG A 59 18.43 -20.23 0.00
N MET A 60 18.21 -21.53 -0.14
CA MET A 60 17.02 -22.19 0.39
C MET A 60 17.15 -22.31 1.91
N ASN A 61 16.37 -21.51 2.63
CA ASN A 61 16.42 -21.38 4.08
C ASN A 61 15.03 -21.38 4.73
N TRP A 62 14.03 -21.87 3.99
CA TRP A 62 12.63 -21.90 4.43
C TRP A 62 11.89 -23.08 3.83
N ASP A 63 11.24 -23.87 4.67
CA ASP A 63 10.44 -25.05 4.32
C ASP A 63 8.94 -24.87 4.66
N GLY A 64 8.62 -24.02 5.66
CA GLY A 64 7.25 -23.73 6.11
C GLY A 64 6.36 -22.98 5.11
N SER A 65 5.12 -22.62 5.46
CA SER A 65 4.21 -21.92 4.53
C SER A 65 4.70 -20.50 4.15
N ALA A 66 4.28 -19.97 2.99
CA ALA A 66 4.65 -18.60 2.60
C ALA A 66 4.11 -17.53 3.57
N LYS A 67 2.96 -17.80 4.21
CA LYS A 67 2.35 -16.91 5.21
C LYS A 67 3.20 -16.75 6.47
N ALA A 68 3.97 -17.78 6.83
CA ALA A 68 4.80 -17.77 8.02
C ALA A 68 6.18 -17.14 7.82
N MET A 69 6.61 -16.90 6.57
CA MET A 69 7.91 -16.28 6.27
C MET A 69 8.08 -14.91 6.92
N GLU A 70 7.05 -14.06 6.86
CA GLU A 70 7.13 -12.69 7.37
C GLU A 70 7.36 -12.67 8.88
N GLN A 71 6.61 -13.50 9.60
CA GLN A 71 6.68 -13.59 11.06
C GLN A 71 8.04 -14.09 11.52
N ASP A 72 8.56 -15.10 10.83
CA ASP A 72 9.86 -15.68 11.10
C ASP A 72 11.00 -14.67 10.89
N MET A 73 10.97 -13.95 9.77
CA MET A 73 11.93 -12.87 9.49
C MET A 73 11.86 -11.75 10.53
N VAL A 74 10.66 -11.39 11.00
CA VAL A 74 10.51 -10.36 12.05
C VAL A 74 11.14 -10.83 13.37
N VAL A 75 10.92 -12.08 13.77
CA VAL A 75 11.54 -12.65 14.99
C VAL A 75 13.06 -12.65 14.87
N GLU A 76 13.61 -13.13 13.75
CA GLU A 76 15.06 -13.11 13.48
C GLU A 76 15.64 -11.70 13.61
N MET A 77 15.00 -10.70 12.99
CA MET A 77 15.50 -9.33 13.03
C MET A 77 15.46 -8.73 14.44
N VAL A 78 14.40 -8.98 15.23
CA VAL A 78 14.31 -8.48 16.61
C VAL A 78 15.35 -9.17 17.50
N GLN A 79 15.56 -10.48 17.35
CA GLN A 79 16.61 -11.21 18.07
C GLN A 79 18.00 -10.70 17.70
N SER A 80 18.27 -10.41 16.42
CA SER A 80 19.55 -9.85 15.96
C SER A 80 19.83 -8.46 16.54
N ILE A 81 18.81 -7.64 16.77
CA ILE A 81 18.97 -6.33 17.41
C ILE A 81 19.26 -6.50 18.90
N LYS A 82 18.54 -7.43 19.55
CA LYS A 82 18.75 -7.77 20.97
C LYS A 82 20.16 -8.31 21.23
N SER A 83 20.67 -9.20 20.37
CA SER A 83 22.02 -9.75 20.51
C SER A 83 23.13 -8.71 20.31
N LYS A 84 22.84 -7.60 19.62
CA LYS A 84 23.74 -6.44 19.47
C LYS A 84 23.64 -5.43 20.63
N GLY A 85 22.93 -5.78 21.71
CA GLY A 85 22.79 -4.94 22.90
C GLY A 85 21.74 -3.84 22.81
N SER A 86 20.85 -3.87 21.81
CA SER A 86 19.76 -2.90 21.64
C SER A 86 18.39 -3.53 21.88
N ASN A 87 17.47 -2.81 22.52
CA ASN A 87 16.12 -3.32 22.81
C ASN A 87 15.07 -2.75 21.86
N VAL A 88 14.09 -3.59 21.48
CA VAL A 88 12.93 -3.19 20.67
C VAL A 88 11.70 -3.10 21.58
N GLY A 89 11.30 -1.88 21.96
CA GLY A 89 10.16 -1.68 22.86
C GLY A 89 8.79 -1.74 22.17
N THR A 90 8.67 -1.16 20.98
CA THR A 90 7.40 -1.07 20.24
C THR A 90 7.59 -1.39 18.77
N ILE A 91 6.69 -2.20 18.21
CA ILE A 91 6.65 -2.54 16.79
C ILE A 91 5.38 -1.98 16.16
N ILE A 92 5.56 -1.29 15.03
CA ILE A 92 4.46 -0.83 14.19
C ILE A 92 4.23 -1.87 13.12
N ALA A 93 3.04 -2.45 13.09
CA ALA A 93 2.65 -3.43 12.09
C ALA A 93 1.16 -3.35 11.80
N ASP A 94 0.76 -4.02 10.72
CA ASP A 94 -0.63 -4.29 10.43
C ASP A 94 -1.27 -5.11 11.56
N ASP A 95 -2.61 -5.14 11.62
CA ASP A 95 -3.34 -5.76 12.71
C ASP A 95 -3.33 -7.30 12.68
N ASP A 96 -2.29 -7.92 12.12
CA ASP A 96 -2.05 -9.35 12.15
C ASP A 96 -1.69 -9.83 13.58
N THR A 97 -2.51 -10.72 14.11
CA THR A 97 -2.48 -11.15 15.52
C THR A 97 -1.32 -12.10 15.84
N THR A 98 -0.82 -12.85 14.87
CA THR A 98 0.14 -13.94 15.08
C THR A 98 1.60 -13.46 15.20
N THR A 99 2.01 -12.40 14.50
CA THR A 99 3.39 -11.87 14.56
C THR A 99 3.77 -11.39 15.96
N ILE A 100 2.89 -10.63 16.61
CA ILE A 100 3.17 -10.07 17.95
C ILE A 100 3.17 -11.16 19.03
N ALA A 101 2.27 -12.14 18.92
CA ALA A 101 2.21 -13.26 19.85
C ALA A 101 3.51 -14.07 19.81
N ARG A 102 4.04 -14.33 18.61
CA ARG A 102 5.31 -15.05 18.43
C ARG A 102 6.50 -14.25 18.99
N LEU A 103 6.55 -12.94 18.77
CA LEU A 103 7.60 -12.08 19.32
C LEU A 103 7.61 -12.07 20.86
N ARG A 104 6.44 -11.98 21.49
CA ARG A 104 6.32 -12.00 22.94
C ARG A 104 6.75 -13.33 23.54
N LYS A 105 6.45 -14.44 22.85
CA LYS A 105 6.86 -15.78 23.25
C LYS A 105 8.35 -16.02 23.04
N SER A 106 8.92 -15.56 21.92
CA SER A 106 10.26 -15.95 21.48
C SER A 106 11.37 -14.93 21.76
N VAL A 107 11.03 -13.69 22.13
CA VAL A 107 12.04 -12.62 22.27
C VAL A 107 11.90 -11.84 23.58
N ASP A 108 10.75 -11.18 23.79
CA ASP A 108 10.49 -10.38 24.98
C ASP A 108 8.97 -10.17 25.16
N PRO A 109 8.38 -10.59 26.30
CA PRO A 109 6.95 -10.44 26.56
C PRO A 109 6.48 -8.99 26.63
N ASN A 110 7.38 -8.03 26.89
CA ASN A 110 7.05 -6.62 27.07
C ASN A 110 6.93 -5.84 25.74
N ILE A 111 7.19 -6.49 24.59
CA ILE A 111 7.07 -5.85 23.28
C ILE A 111 5.64 -5.37 23.05
N LYS A 112 5.50 -4.06 22.83
CA LYS A 112 4.23 -3.40 22.52
C LYS A 112 3.98 -3.42 21.01
N LYS A 113 2.73 -3.59 20.63
CA LYS A 113 2.27 -3.42 19.25
C LYS A 113 1.57 -2.08 19.11
N MET A 114 1.95 -1.35 18.08
CA MET A 114 1.27 -0.15 17.64
C MET A 114 0.70 -0.40 16.24
N SER A 115 -0.54 -0.01 16.00
CA SER A 115 -1.21 -0.30 14.73
C SER A 115 -0.90 0.75 13.67
N ASP A 116 -0.82 0.32 12.42
CA ASP A 116 -0.64 1.22 11.29
C ASP A 116 -1.89 2.09 11.03
N LYS A 117 -1.67 3.40 10.84
CA LYS A 117 -2.71 4.37 10.49
C LYS A 117 -3.47 3.99 9.21
N ASN A 118 -2.80 3.49 8.17
CA ASN A 118 -3.47 3.13 6.91
C ASN A 118 -4.34 1.89 7.10
N HIS A 119 -3.87 0.91 7.87
CA HIS A 119 -4.64 -0.28 8.17
C HIS A 119 -5.92 0.07 8.95
N VAL A 120 -5.82 0.90 10.00
CA VAL A 120 -6.98 1.36 10.76
C VAL A 120 -7.97 2.11 9.85
N LYS A 121 -7.45 3.02 9.02
CA LYS A 121 -8.25 3.74 8.03
C LYS A 121 -8.97 2.80 7.06
N LYS A 122 -8.30 1.75 6.58
CA LYS A 122 -8.86 0.76 5.67
C LYS A 122 -9.98 -0.05 6.35
N ASN A 123 -9.77 -0.45 7.61
CA ASN A 123 -10.79 -1.16 8.39
C ASN A 123 -12.05 -0.32 8.57
N ILE A 124 -11.92 0.95 8.97
CA ILE A 124 -13.07 1.85 9.13
C ILE A 124 -13.74 2.10 7.77
N ALA A 125 -12.96 2.29 6.70
CA ALA A 125 -13.51 2.44 5.35
C ALA A 125 -14.34 1.21 4.94
N ASN A 126 -13.83 0.00 5.17
CA ASN A 126 -14.54 -1.24 4.86
C ASN A 126 -15.87 -1.34 5.63
N ALA A 127 -15.87 -0.98 6.93
CA ALA A 127 -17.08 -0.95 7.73
C ALA A 127 -18.12 0.06 7.19
N LEU A 128 -17.67 1.24 6.74
CA LEU A 128 -18.53 2.22 6.08
C LEU A 128 -19.08 1.69 4.74
N TYR A 129 -18.28 0.96 3.96
CA TYR A 129 -18.75 0.33 2.72
C TYR A 129 -19.75 -0.82 2.97
N GLN A 130 -19.63 -1.53 4.09
CA GLN A 130 -20.66 -2.50 4.51
C GLN A 130 -21.96 -1.78 4.87
N LEU A 131 -21.90 -0.66 5.60
CA LEU A 131 -23.08 0.16 5.91
C LEU A 131 -23.74 0.75 4.66
N LYS A 132 -22.97 1.06 3.61
CA LYS A 132 -23.51 1.52 2.32
C LYS A 132 -24.52 0.54 1.72
N ALA A 133 -24.37 -0.77 1.94
CA ALA A 133 -25.31 -1.76 1.44
C ALA A 133 -26.73 -1.57 2.02
N LYS A 134 -26.81 -1.16 3.29
CA LYS A 134 -28.07 -0.81 3.97
C LYS A 134 -28.53 0.62 3.65
N HIS A 135 -27.59 1.55 3.48
CA HIS A 135 -27.86 2.99 3.31
C HIS A 135 -27.34 3.54 1.99
N LYS A 136 -28.19 3.61 0.96
CA LYS A 136 -27.82 4.13 -0.38
C LYS A 136 -27.32 5.58 -0.37
N LYS A 137 -27.70 6.40 0.62
CA LYS A 137 -27.21 7.78 0.81
C LYS A 137 -25.72 7.85 1.16
N LEU A 138 -25.11 6.75 1.61
CA LEU A 138 -23.67 6.64 1.89
C LEU A 138 -22.86 6.52 0.58
N THR A 139 -22.92 7.55 -0.25
CA THR A 139 -22.18 7.55 -1.53
C THR A 139 -20.67 7.50 -1.28
N PRO A 140 -19.85 7.03 -2.25
CA PRO A 140 -18.40 7.04 -2.12
C PRO A 140 -17.81 8.42 -1.77
N LYS A 141 -18.48 9.50 -2.20
CA LYS A 141 -18.10 10.88 -1.86
C LYS A 141 -18.31 11.18 -0.36
N VAL A 142 -19.44 10.74 0.21
CA VAL A 142 -19.74 10.86 1.64
C VAL A 142 -18.80 10.00 2.49
N ILE A 143 -18.55 8.76 2.08
CA ILE A 143 -17.59 7.87 2.77
C ILE A 143 -16.19 8.52 2.80
N LYS A 144 -15.72 9.06 1.67
CA LYS A 144 -14.45 9.77 1.59
C LYS A 144 -14.40 10.99 2.52
N TYR A 145 -15.51 11.70 2.66
CA TYR A 145 -15.63 12.82 3.59
C TYR A 145 -15.51 12.37 5.04
N LEU A 146 -16.26 11.35 5.47
CA LEU A 146 -16.19 10.78 6.82
C LEU A 146 -14.77 10.30 7.15
N ILE A 147 -14.13 9.59 6.22
CA ILE A 147 -12.74 9.14 6.37
C ILE A 147 -11.79 10.33 6.53
N ASN A 148 -12.00 11.43 5.81
CA ASN A 148 -11.16 12.63 5.98
C ASN A 148 -11.36 13.25 7.36
N CYS A 149 -12.61 13.40 7.83
CA CYS A 149 -12.92 13.88 9.18
C CYS A 149 -12.24 13.03 10.24
N LEU A 150 -12.34 11.69 10.14
CA LEU A 150 -11.67 10.76 11.03
C LEU A 150 -10.14 10.93 11.02
N ASN A 151 -9.53 11.08 9.85
CA ASN A 151 -8.08 11.27 9.76
C ASN A 151 -7.63 12.59 10.39
N TYR A 152 -8.36 13.69 10.20
CA TYR A 152 -8.05 14.96 10.85
C TYR A 152 -8.16 14.83 12.37
N MET A 153 -9.25 14.24 12.85
CA MET A 153 -9.49 13.99 14.27
C MET A 153 -8.38 13.15 14.91
N LEU A 154 -8.00 12.02 14.29
CA LEU A 154 -6.93 11.16 14.81
C LEU A 154 -5.56 11.86 14.81
N CYS A 155 -5.28 12.68 13.79
CA CYS A 155 -4.03 13.43 13.73
C CYS A 155 -3.92 14.52 14.81
N GLN A 156 -5.04 15.16 15.17
CA GLN A 156 -5.10 16.21 16.19
C GLN A 156 -5.11 15.68 17.63
N ASN A 157 -5.60 14.46 17.84
CA ASN A 157 -5.73 13.84 19.17
C ASN A 157 -4.69 12.75 19.42
N GLN A 158 -3.47 12.93 18.93
CA GLN A 158 -2.35 12.03 19.26
C GLN A 158 -2.09 12.05 20.75
N ASP A 159 -1.93 10.87 21.35
CA ASP A 159 -1.75 10.68 22.79
C ASP A 159 -2.90 11.22 23.67
N ASN A 160 -4.06 11.56 23.07
CA ASN A 160 -5.25 12.04 23.77
C ASN A 160 -6.46 11.12 23.53
N PRO A 161 -6.61 10.02 24.29
CA PRO A 161 -7.74 9.09 24.17
C PRO A 161 -9.10 9.78 24.34
N LYS A 162 -9.22 10.72 25.29
CA LYS A 162 -10.49 11.42 25.54
C LYS A 162 -10.90 12.31 24.37
N GLY A 163 -9.92 12.96 23.76
CA GLY A 163 -10.11 13.71 22.52
C GLY A 163 -10.58 12.83 21.36
N VAL A 164 -10.04 11.60 21.25
CA VAL A 164 -10.52 10.61 20.27
C VAL A 164 -11.96 10.18 20.55
N GLU A 165 -12.34 9.94 21.80
CA GLU A 165 -13.71 9.60 22.18
C GLU A 165 -14.71 10.69 21.78
N ASN A 166 -14.40 11.94 22.12
CA ASN A 166 -15.22 13.10 21.76
C ASN A 166 -15.26 13.29 20.23
N GLY A 167 -14.12 13.09 19.56
CA GLY A 167 -14.01 13.18 18.11
C GLY A 167 -14.83 12.13 17.37
N LEU A 168 -14.90 10.90 17.88
CA LEU A 168 -15.75 9.83 17.32
C LEU A 168 -17.24 10.15 17.50
N GLU A 169 -17.63 10.70 18.65
CA GLU A 169 -18.99 11.20 18.89
C GLU A 169 -19.34 12.33 17.90
N ALA A 170 -18.40 13.25 17.69
CA ALA A 170 -18.56 14.33 16.71
C ALA A 170 -18.69 13.79 15.28
N VAL A 171 -17.93 12.77 14.87
CA VAL A 171 -18.05 12.19 13.52
C VAL A 171 -19.41 11.52 13.29
N GLY A 172 -20.03 10.95 14.32
CA GLY A 172 -21.39 10.39 14.24
C GLY A 172 -22.48 11.43 14.02
N ARG A 173 -22.25 12.67 14.47
CA ARG A 173 -23.28 13.74 14.56
C ARG A 173 -23.06 14.91 13.59
N HIS A 174 -21.79 15.30 13.38
CA HIS A 174 -21.37 16.42 12.52
C HIS A 174 -21.94 16.36 11.09
N PRO A 175 -21.96 15.21 10.40
CA PRO A 175 -22.53 15.11 9.05
C PRO A 175 -24.04 15.38 8.99
N PHE A 176 -24.72 15.32 10.13
CA PHE A 176 -26.17 15.53 10.28
C PHE A 176 -26.54 16.92 10.81
N GLY A 177 -25.55 17.80 11.00
CA GLY A 177 -25.76 19.17 11.48
C GLY A 177 -25.70 19.35 12.99
N ASP A 178 -25.49 18.27 13.76
CA ASP A 178 -25.24 18.36 15.19
C ASP A 178 -23.73 18.57 15.46
N HIS A 179 -23.39 19.77 15.93
CA HIS A 179 -22.03 20.20 16.21
C HIS A 179 -21.70 20.26 17.71
N SER A 180 -22.55 19.71 18.59
CA SER A 180 -22.37 19.73 20.05
C SER A 180 -20.98 19.22 20.48
N PHE A 181 -20.56 18.06 19.95
CA PHE A 181 -19.28 17.43 20.26
C PHE A 181 -18.10 17.91 19.40
N CYS A 182 -18.31 18.85 18.49
CA CYS A 182 -17.23 19.35 17.62
C CYS A 182 -16.29 20.30 18.38
N ASP A 183 -15.03 20.39 17.96
CA ASP A 183 -14.09 21.40 18.45
C ASP A 183 -13.98 22.57 17.45
N LYS A 184 -13.74 23.80 17.94
CA LYS A 184 -13.57 24.99 17.09
C LYS A 184 -12.35 24.86 16.17
N SER A 185 -11.30 24.17 16.60
CA SER A 185 -10.05 23.95 15.86
C SER A 185 -10.21 23.27 14.51
N TRP A 186 -11.32 22.55 14.27
CA TRP A 186 -11.55 21.86 13.00
C TRP A 186 -12.97 22.00 12.45
N CYS A 187 -13.96 22.36 13.27
CA CYS A 187 -15.33 22.53 12.83
C CYS A 187 -15.66 23.99 12.52
N SER A 188 -15.53 24.37 11.25
CA SER A 188 -15.92 25.71 10.80
C SER A 188 -17.40 26.05 10.98
N HIS A 189 -18.28 25.06 11.21
CA HIS A 189 -19.71 25.31 11.43
C HIS A 189 -20.00 25.86 12.83
N LYS A 190 -19.07 25.74 13.79
CA LYS A 190 -19.18 26.42 15.10
C LYS A 190 -18.98 27.94 15.01
N GLU A 191 -18.20 28.39 14.03
CA GLU A 191 -17.96 29.81 13.77
C GLU A 191 -18.94 30.38 12.74
N ASN A 192 -19.36 29.55 11.78
CA ASN A 192 -20.30 29.94 10.74
C ASN A 192 -21.28 28.81 10.43
N ALA A 193 -22.44 28.86 11.07
CA ALA A 193 -23.51 27.87 10.92
C ALA A 193 -24.04 27.76 9.47
N SER A 194 -23.88 28.80 8.65
CA SER A 194 -24.35 28.85 7.25
C SER A 194 -23.35 28.30 6.25
N LYS A 195 -22.18 27.82 6.69
CA LYS A 195 -21.14 27.29 5.80
C LYS A 195 -21.62 26.01 5.10
N LYS A 196 -21.35 25.88 3.80
CA LYS A 196 -21.70 24.68 3.02
C LYS A 196 -20.74 23.53 3.31
N TYR A 197 -21.29 22.33 3.41
CA TYR A 197 -20.49 21.10 3.47
C TYR A 197 -19.83 20.81 2.12
N SER A 198 -18.49 20.87 2.06
CA SER A 198 -17.75 20.73 0.79
C SER A 198 -17.99 19.41 0.04
N SER A 199 -18.31 18.34 0.77
CA SER A 199 -18.33 16.98 0.24
C SER A 199 -19.67 16.25 0.41
N LEU A 200 -20.65 16.87 1.08
CA LEU A 200 -22.00 16.31 1.19
C LEU A 200 -22.88 16.72 0.01
N PRO A 201 -23.94 15.96 -0.30
CA PRO A 201 -24.91 16.32 -1.35
C PRO A 201 -25.50 17.71 -1.12
N PHE A 202 -25.52 18.54 -2.17
CA PHE A 202 -26.05 19.91 -2.15
C PHE A 202 -25.46 20.85 -1.09
N GLY A 203 -24.33 20.47 -0.48
CA GLY A 203 -23.71 21.21 0.62
C GLY A 203 -24.54 21.25 1.91
N LYS A 204 -25.52 20.35 2.05
CA LYS A 204 -26.45 20.27 3.18
C LYS A 204 -26.12 19.10 4.12
N PRO A 205 -26.52 19.17 5.39
CA PRO A 205 -26.41 18.04 6.31
C PRO A 205 -27.27 16.86 5.84
N LEU A 206 -26.84 15.66 6.19
CA LEU A 206 -27.63 14.44 6.02
C LEU A 206 -28.82 14.48 6.98
N LYS A 207 -29.99 14.03 6.54
CA LYS A 207 -31.24 14.03 7.33
C LYS A 207 -31.75 12.61 7.63
N ASP A 208 -30.91 11.61 7.46
CA ASP A 208 -31.31 10.21 7.55
C ASP A 208 -31.06 9.68 8.98
N ILE A 209 -32.14 9.58 9.76
CA ILE A 209 -32.09 9.17 11.17
C ILE A 209 -31.59 7.72 11.31
N PRO A 210 -32.12 6.72 10.57
CA PRO A 210 -31.57 5.36 10.59
C PRO A 210 -30.07 5.30 10.32
N LEU A 211 -29.59 6.07 9.35
CA LEU A 211 -28.17 6.14 9.04
C LEU A 211 -27.35 6.79 10.17
N GLN A 212 -27.88 7.83 10.83
CA GLN A 212 -27.22 8.47 11.96
C GLN A 212 -27.03 7.50 13.12
N THR A 213 -28.06 6.70 13.43
CA THR A 213 -28.01 5.67 14.48
C THR A 213 -26.94 4.63 14.16
N ASP A 214 -27.00 4.02 12.98
CA ASP A 214 -26.04 2.98 12.57
C ASP A 214 -24.60 3.51 12.50
N LEU A 215 -24.40 4.75 12.05
CA LEU A 215 -23.08 5.37 12.04
C LEU A 215 -22.57 5.62 13.47
N THR A 216 -23.43 6.10 14.36
CA THR A 216 -23.09 6.36 15.75
C THR A 216 -22.73 5.06 16.47
N ASP A 217 -23.48 3.98 16.22
CA ASP A 217 -23.19 2.66 16.78
C ASP A 217 -21.87 2.10 16.26
N LEU A 218 -21.57 2.28 14.97
CA LEU A 218 -20.25 1.96 14.43
C LEU A 218 -19.14 2.76 15.13
N MET A 219 -19.32 4.06 15.37
CA MET A 219 -18.33 4.87 16.09
C MET A 219 -18.17 4.44 17.55
N LYS A 220 -19.23 3.99 18.23
CA LYS A 220 -19.16 3.42 19.59
C LYS A 220 -18.27 2.19 19.67
N VAL A 221 -18.27 1.33 18.65
CA VAL A 221 -17.36 0.17 18.58
C VAL A 221 -15.90 0.63 18.63
N TYR A 222 -15.55 1.66 17.86
CA TYR A 222 -14.21 2.24 17.84
C TYR A 222 -13.87 3.07 19.07
N LYS A 223 -14.87 3.64 19.75
CA LYS A 223 -14.71 4.41 21.00
C LYS A 223 -14.05 3.58 22.09
N LYS A 224 -14.40 2.28 22.19
CA LYS A 224 -13.75 1.32 23.11
C LYS A 224 -12.25 1.13 22.85
N GLN A 225 -11.78 1.49 21.65
CA GLN A 225 -10.39 1.40 21.24
C GLN A 225 -9.69 2.77 21.21
N SER A 226 -10.25 3.81 21.87
CA SER A 226 -9.72 5.18 21.90
C SER A 226 -8.24 5.24 22.28
N GLN A 227 -7.83 4.46 23.29
CA GLN A 227 -6.43 4.35 23.70
C GLN A 227 -5.51 3.92 22.55
N LYS A 228 -5.93 2.90 21.79
CA LYS A 228 -5.20 2.38 20.62
C LYS A 228 -5.20 3.38 19.47
N LEU A 229 -6.34 4.02 19.22
CA LEU A 229 -6.53 5.00 18.14
C LEU A 229 -5.76 6.31 18.38
N SER A 230 -5.52 6.68 19.64
CA SER A 230 -4.68 7.84 19.99
C SER A 230 -3.19 7.60 19.74
N LYS A 231 -2.76 6.33 19.67
CA LYS A 231 -1.36 5.91 19.50
C LYS A 231 -1.23 5.04 18.26
N LEU A 232 -1.23 5.68 17.08
CA LEU A 232 -1.09 5.00 15.80
C LEU A 232 0.28 5.27 15.17
N GLY A 233 0.86 4.22 14.59
CA GLY A 233 2.13 4.26 13.87
C GLY A 233 1.96 4.42 12.37
N SER A 234 3.07 4.46 11.64
CA SER A 234 3.04 4.47 10.18
C SER A 234 4.04 3.47 9.58
N THR A 235 3.54 2.56 8.75
CA THR A 235 4.34 1.63 7.93
C THR A 235 4.67 2.20 6.55
N GLN A 236 4.38 3.47 6.28
CA GLN A 236 4.70 4.16 5.02
C GLN A 236 6.18 4.07 4.64
N GLY A 237 7.07 4.05 5.63
CA GLY A 237 8.49 3.83 5.43
C GLY A 237 8.80 2.48 4.78
N ASN A 238 8.13 1.42 5.25
CA ASN A 238 8.22 0.06 4.74
C ASN A 238 7.56 -0.06 3.35
N GLU A 239 6.38 0.52 3.15
CA GLU A 239 5.74 0.57 1.83
C GLU A 239 6.65 1.23 0.78
N SER A 240 7.31 2.34 1.15
CA SER A 240 8.27 3.02 0.29
C SER A 240 9.53 2.20 0.03
N PHE A 241 9.98 1.43 1.02
CA PHE A 241 11.14 0.54 0.86
C PHE A 241 10.80 -0.62 -0.07
N ASN A 242 9.65 -1.28 0.12
CA ASN A 242 9.19 -2.38 -0.73
C ASN A 242 9.05 -1.95 -2.20
N LYS A 243 8.63 -0.70 -2.47
CA LYS A 243 8.66 -0.13 -3.84
C LYS A 243 10.07 -0.02 -4.41
N SER A 244 11.05 0.33 -3.58
CA SER A 244 12.46 0.41 -4.00
C SER A 244 13.02 -0.99 -4.28
N VAL A 245 12.68 -1.99 -3.45
CA VAL A 245 13.01 -3.39 -3.72
C VAL A 245 12.37 -3.85 -5.02
N ALA A 246 11.09 -3.55 -5.25
CA ALA A 246 10.39 -3.93 -6.48
C ALA A 246 11.02 -3.31 -7.74
N SER A 247 11.63 -2.12 -7.66
CA SER A 247 12.38 -1.55 -8.80
C SER A 247 13.68 -2.29 -9.10
N LYS A 248 14.30 -2.95 -8.12
CA LYS A 248 15.54 -3.73 -8.31
C LYS A 248 15.27 -5.21 -8.55
N ALA A 249 14.21 -5.75 -7.96
CA ALA A 249 13.78 -7.14 -8.05
C ALA A 249 12.29 -7.17 -8.44
N PRO A 250 11.96 -6.77 -9.69
CA PRO A 250 10.60 -6.82 -10.18
C PRO A 250 10.03 -8.24 -10.13
N LYS A 251 8.74 -8.35 -9.82
CA LYS A 251 8.06 -9.66 -9.71
C LYS A 251 7.97 -10.42 -11.05
N SER A 252 8.13 -9.72 -12.18
CA SER A 252 8.17 -10.30 -13.52
C SER A 252 9.37 -11.22 -13.74
N HIS A 253 10.45 -11.05 -12.96
CA HIS A 253 11.66 -11.84 -13.07
C HIS A 253 11.90 -12.65 -11.81
N PHE A 254 12.36 -13.89 -11.98
CA PHE A 254 12.65 -14.78 -10.88
C PHE A 254 14.11 -14.66 -10.42
N TYR A 255 14.32 -13.90 -9.34
CA TYR A 255 15.66 -13.71 -8.73
C TYR A 255 15.94 -14.62 -7.52
N SER A 256 14.94 -15.39 -7.08
CA SER A 256 14.99 -16.12 -5.81
C SER A 256 15.73 -17.46 -5.90
N GLY A 257 16.14 -17.88 -7.10
CA GLY A 257 16.87 -19.15 -7.30
C GLY A 257 18.35 -19.09 -6.98
N THR A 258 18.90 -17.91 -6.71
CA THR A 258 20.31 -17.69 -6.34
C THR A 258 20.42 -16.54 -5.32
N SER A 259 21.66 -16.16 -4.96
CA SER A 259 21.95 -14.98 -4.12
C SER A 259 21.48 -13.64 -4.72
N SER A 260 21.03 -13.62 -5.99
CA SER A 260 20.61 -12.40 -6.69
C SER A 260 19.50 -11.64 -5.95
N LEU A 261 18.51 -12.34 -5.39
CA LEU A 261 17.45 -11.68 -4.60
C LEU A 261 18.04 -10.98 -3.36
N ASN A 262 18.89 -11.68 -2.60
CA ASN A 262 19.53 -11.14 -1.40
C ASN A 262 20.34 -9.88 -1.72
N VAL A 263 21.15 -9.91 -2.77
CA VAL A 263 21.95 -8.76 -3.23
C VAL A 263 21.06 -7.58 -3.62
N ARG A 264 19.95 -7.80 -4.31
CA ARG A 264 19.01 -6.73 -4.73
C ARG A 264 18.26 -6.11 -3.54
N VAL A 265 17.89 -6.92 -2.54
CA VAL A 265 17.31 -6.42 -1.29
C VAL A 265 18.36 -5.62 -0.52
N ALA A 266 19.58 -6.14 -0.35
CA ALA A 266 20.69 -5.45 0.32
C ALA A 266 21.05 -4.12 -0.37
N ALA A 267 21.09 -4.10 -1.70
CA ALA A 267 21.29 -2.88 -2.49
C ALA A 267 20.16 -1.85 -2.28
N SER A 268 18.92 -2.31 -2.01
CA SER A 268 17.81 -1.42 -1.67
C SER A 268 17.92 -0.85 -0.27
N VAL A 269 18.46 -1.63 0.67
CA VAL A 269 18.77 -1.18 2.04
C VAL A 269 19.85 -0.11 2.00
N ALA A 270 20.96 -0.39 1.32
CA ALA A 270 22.07 0.56 1.17
C ALA A 270 21.61 1.85 0.49
N GLN A 271 20.85 1.77 -0.61
CA GLN A 271 20.29 2.96 -1.26
C GLN A 271 19.35 3.76 -0.33
N LYS A 272 18.53 3.10 0.48
CA LYS A 272 17.62 3.80 1.42
C LYS A 272 18.41 4.54 2.49
N ASN A 273 19.44 3.91 3.05
CA ASN A 273 20.19 4.45 4.19
C ASN A 273 21.24 5.49 3.78
N ASP A 274 21.94 5.26 2.67
CA ASP A 274 23.10 6.05 2.23
C ASP A 274 22.87 6.87 0.95
N GLY A 275 21.72 6.72 0.29
CA GLY A 275 21.52 7.26 -1.06
C GLY A 275 22.26 6.45 -2.12
N GLN A 276 22.30 6.92 -3.36
CA GLN A 276 22.95 6.27 -4.50
C GLN A 276 24.47 6.21 -4.37
N CYS A 277 25.07 7.11 -3.59
CA CYS A 277 26.50 7.06 -3.27
C CYS A 277 26.92 5.80 -2.50
N TYR A 278 25.98 4.95 -2.04
CA TYR A 278 26.31 3.63 -1.47
C TYR A 278 27.19 2.78 -2.40
N LEU A 279 27.02 2.89 -3.73
CA LEU A 279 27.83 2.13 -4.70
C LEU A 279 29.31 2.49 -4.61
N ILE A 280 29.62 3.76 -4.34
CA ILE A 280 31.00 4.23 -4.16
C ILE A 280 31.60 3.59 -2.91
N LYS A 281 30.84 3.57 -1.81
CA LYS A 281 31.25 2.94 -0.55
C LYS A 281 31.49 1.43 -0.71
N VAL A 282 30.56 0.74 -1.38
CA VAL A 282 30.67 -0.70 -1.63
C VAL A 282 31.91 -1.01 -2.46
N ASN A 283 32.13 -0.30 -3.58
CA ASN A 283 33.28 -0.54 -4.44
C ASN A 283 34.61 -0.32 -3.69
N ASN A 284 34.73 0.76 -2.92
CA ASN A 284 35.91 1.00 -2.10
C ASN A 284 36.14 -0.12 -1.07
N ASN A 285 35.08 -0.59 -0.40
CA ASN A 285 35.20 -1.64 0.62
C ASN A 285 35.62 -3.00 0.05
N ILE A 286 35.31 -3.29 -1.21
CA ILE A 286 35.74 -4.52 -1.90
C ILE A 286 37.04 -4.34 -2.69
N GLY A 287 37.74 -3.20 -2.50
CA GLY A 287 39.00 -2.92 -3.18
C GLY A 287 38.88 -2.57 -4.67
N LEU A 288 37.67 -2.26 -5.16
CA LEU A 288 37.43 -1.87 -6.55
C LEU A 288 37.34 -0.35 -6.69
N SER A 289 37.93 0.18 -7.77
CA SER A 289 37.72 1.58 -8.13
C SER A 289 36.26 1.80 -8.53
N PRO A 290 35.56 2.80 -7.95
CA PRO A 290 34.20 3.11 -8.36
C PRO A 290 34.09 3.56 -9.82
N GLY A 291 35.18 4.07 -10.41
CA GLY A 291 35.17 4.70 -11.72
C GLY A 291 34.57 6.10 -11.73
N VAL A 292 34.99 6.94 -12.68
CA VAL A 292 34.58 8.35 -12.77
C VAL A 292 33.08 8.47 -13.08
N HIS A 293 32.57 7.65 -14.01
CA HIS A 293 31.16 7.70 -14.43
C HIS A 293 30.20 7.29 -13.32
N THR A 294 30.50 6.23 -12.57
CA THR A 294 29.69 5.79 -11.43
C THR A 294 29.63 6.86 -10.35
N LYS A 295 30.78 7.46 -10.00
CA LYS A 295 30.85 8.55 -9.01
C LYS A 295 29.97 9.72 -9.43
N ARG A 296 30.12 10.19 -10.68
CA ARG A 296 29.33 11.30 -11.23
C ARG A 296 27.83 10.98 -11.22
N LEU A 297 27.44 9.80 -11.68
CA LEU A 297 26.03 9.40 -11.74
C LEU A 297 25.40 9.28 -10.35
N ALA A 298 26.11 8.68 -9.39
CA ALA A 298 25.62 8.53 -8.02
C ALA A 298 25.34 9.89 -7.37
N ILE A 299 26.29 10.83 -7.46
CA ILE A 299 26.15 12.19 -6.94
C ILE A 299 24.97 12.91 -7.59
N LEU A 300 24.85 12.84 -8.93
CA LEU A 300 23.74 13.44 -9.67
C LEU A 300 22.38 12.88 -9.22
N ARG A 301 22.28 11.57 -9.01
CA ARG A 301 21.01 10.94 -8.59
C ARG A 301 20.62 11.33 -7.16
N ASP A 302 21.59 11.48 -6.27
CA ASP A 302 21.33 11.96 -4.91
C ASP A 302 20.95 13.44 -4.86
N LEU A 303 21.55 14.28 -5.72
CA LEU A 303 21.10 15.67 -5.91
C LEU A 303 19.65 15.73 -6.43
N GLN A 304 19.33 14.93 -7.45
CA GLN A 304 17.95 14.84 -7.98
C GLN A 304 16.96 14.31 -6.94
N ALA A 305 17.35 13.32 -6.11
CA ALA A 305 16.51 12.80 -5.05
C ALA A 305 16.23 13.86 -3.97
N ARG A 306 17.25 14.60 -3.54
CA ARG A 306 17.12 15.73 -2.60
C ARG A 306 16.20 16.82 -3.15
N LYS A 307 16.41 17.26 -4.40
CA LYS A 307 15.55 18.25 -5.07
C LYS A 307 14.09 17.78 -5.15
N ARG A 308 13.85 16.53 -5.57
CA ARG A 308 12.49 15.95 -5.62
C ARG A 308 11.83 15.90 -4.24
N ARG A 309 12.58 15.54 -3.19
CA ARG A 309 12.06 15.52 -1.82
C ARG A 309 11.67 16.93 -1.36
N ALA A 310 12.54 17.91 -1.56
CA ALA A 310 12.29 19.31 -1.21
C ALA A 310 11.04 19.87 -1.91
N ILE A 311 10.85 19.56 -3.21
CA ILE A 311 9.64 19.98 -3.94
C ILE A 311 8.39 19.26 -3.42
N SER A 312 8.50 17.95 -3.13
CA SER A 312 7.35 17.11 -2.76
C SER A 312 6.65 17.51 -1.46
N ILE A 313 7.36 18.15 -0.54
CA ILE A 313 6.82 18.58 0.76
C ILE A 313 6.04 19.90 0.68
N THR A 314 6.27 20.69 -0.38
CA THR A 314 5.64 22.00 -0.55
C THR A 314 4.12 21.89 -0.67
N ARG A 315 3.39 22.90 -0.15
CA ARG A 315 1.93 22.97 -0.24
C ARG A 315 1.46 22.99 -1.69
N LYS A 316 2.14 23.76 -2.55
CA LYS A 316 1.85 23.84 -3.99
C LYS A 316 1.88 22.46 -4.65
N GLU A 317 2.92 21.66 -4.40
CA GLU A 317 3.04 20.32 -4.99
C GLU A 317 2.06 19.31 -4.36
N LYS A 318 1.78 19.40 -3.06
CA LYS A 318 0.71 18.61 -2.42
C LYS A 318 -0.65 18.85 -3.08
N ILE A 319 -1.01 20.12 -3.31
CA ILE A 319 -2.26 20.50 -3.99
C ILE A 319 -2.26 20.01 -5.45
N ARG A 320 -1.18 20.26 -6.20
CA ARG A 320 -1.04 19.82 -7.60
C ARG A 320 -1.23 18.31 -7.74
N ARG A 321 -0.65 17.51 -6.84
CA ARG A 321 -0.83 16.05 -6.82
C ARG A 321 -2.28 15.63 -6.61
N ILE A 322 -3.00 16.30 -5.71
CA ILE A 322 -4.44 16.04 -5.49
C ILE A 322 -5.25 16.39 -6.75
N GLN A 323 -4.98 17.54 -7.36
CA GLN A 323 -5.64 17.97 -8.60
C GLN A 323 -5.40 16.97 -9.74
N LEU A 324 -4.14 16.56 -9.96
CA LEU A 324 -3.79 15.57 -11.00
C LEU A 324 -4.42 14.21 -10.73
N ARG A 325 -4.50 13.77 -9.47
CA ARG A 325 -5.21 12.55 -9.10
C ARG A 325 -6.70 12.67 -9.42
N ASN A 326 -7.36 13.76 -9.02
CA ASN A 326 -8.78 13.97 -9.29
C ASN A 326 -9.08 14.06 -10.79
N ARG A 327 -8.22 14.72 -11.57
CA ARG A 327 -8.34 14.78 -13.04
C ARG A 327 -8.25 13.40 -13.67
N ARG A 328 -7.30 12.55 -13.23
CA ARG A 328 -7.17 11.17 -13.71
C ARG A 328 -8.39 10.33 -13.35
N VAL A 329 -8.83 10.36 -12.10
CA VAL A 329 -10.02 9.62 -11.65
C VAL A 329 -11.26 10.04 -12.42
N LYS A 330 -11.48 11.35 -12.61
CA LYS A 330 -12.62 11.87 -13.39
C LYS A 330 -12.53 11.42 -14.85
N ARG A 331 -11.35 11.52 -15.47
CA ARG A 331 -11.12 11.09 -16.85
C ARG A 331 -11.40 9.60 -17.02
N ASN A 332 -10.88 8.76 -16.13
CA ASN A 332 -11.10 7.32 -16.16
C ASN A 332 -12.58 6.99 -15.98
N ALA A 333 -13.26 7.61 -15.01
CA ALA A 333 -14.70 7.38 -14.81
C ALA A 333 -15.54 7.77 -16.05
N VAL A 334 -15.23 8.88 -16.72
CA VAL A 334 -15.91 9.26 -17.97
C VAL A 334 -15.63 8.25 -19.07
N LYS A 335 -14.37 7.82 -19.22
CA LYS A 335 -13.98 6.81 -20.20
C LYS A 335 -14.66 5.47 -19.95
N GLU A 336 -14.58 4.94 -18.74
CA GLU A 336 -15.24 3.70 -18.33
C GLU A 336 -16.77 3.76 -18.54
N MET A 337 -17.40 4.93 -18.34
CA MET A 337 -18.82 5.10 -18.67
C MET A 337 -19.10 5.09 -20.17
N CYS A 338 -18.23 5.70 -20.99
CA CYS A 338 -18.38 5.70 -22.45
C CYS A 338 -18.04 4.34 -23.08
N GLU A 339 -17.07 3.63 -22.52
CA GLU A 339 -16.58 2.32 -22.98
C GLU A 339 -17.55 1.18 -22.61
N GLY A 340 -18.46 1.42 -21.66
CA GLY A 340 -19.37 0.38 -21.15
C GLY A 340 -18.62 -0.71 -20.38
N THR A 341 -19.29 -1.85 -20.13
CA THR A 341 -18.66 -2.98 -19.42
C THR A 341 -17.69 -3.69 -20.37
N SER A 342 -16.40 -3.34 -20.34
CA SER A 342 -15.38 -3.98 -21.19
C SER A 342 -14.82 -5.30 -20.62
N TYR A 343 -14.95 -5.53 -19.30
CA TYR A 343 -14.48 -6.77 -18.65
C TYR A 343 -15.29 -7.05 -17.39
N SER A 344 -15.90 -8.23 -17.29
CA SER A 344 -16.45 -8.75 -16.04
C SER A 344 -16.26 -10.27 -15.97
N CYS A 345 -16.16 -10.83 -14.75
CA CYS A 345 -15.99 -12.28 -14.60
C CYS A 345 -17.24 -13.01 -15.10
N GLN A 346 -17.04 -14.08 -15.87
CA GLN A 346 -18.10 -14.99 -16.34
C GLN A 346 -19.09 -14.38 -17.35
N ILE A 347 -18.73 -13.32 -18.07
CA ILE A 347 -19.58 -12.78 -19.17
C ILE A 347 -19.85 -13.87 -20.21
N ASP A 348 -18.81 -14.60 -20.64
CA ASP A 348 -18.90 -15.71 -21.61
C ASP A 348 -19.63 -16.97 -21.10
N LEU A 349 -19.94 -17.05 -19.80
CA LEU A 349 -20.59 -18.22 -19.21
C LEU A 349 -22.08 -17.98 -18.94
N GLN A 350 -22.59 -16.80 -19.29
CA GLN A 350 -24.01 -16.48 -19.26
C GLN A 350 -24.54 -16.61 -20.70
N ASP A 351 -25.69 -17.27 -20.90
CA ASP A 351 -26.40 -17.38 -22.18
C ASP A 351 -26.97 -16.01 -22.60
N HIS A 352 -26.09 -15.05 -22.82
CA HIS A 352 -26.40 -13.83 -23.55
C HIS A 352 -25.90 -14.04 -24.97
N GLN A 353 -26.79 -13.86 -25.95
CA GLN A 353 -26.38 -13.74 -27.34
C GLN A 353 -25.22 -12.74 -27.40
N ASP A 354 -24.12 -13.14 -28.03
CA ASP A 354 -23.01 -12.26 -28.32
C ASP A 354 -23.56 -10.93 -28.83
N ILE A 355 -23.14 -9.83 -28.22
CA ILE A 355 -23.57 -8.50 -28.65
C ILE A 355 -23.08 -8.31 -30.09
N VAL A 356 -24.00 -8.46 -31.06
CA VAL A 356 -23.70 -8.41 -32.50
C VAL A 356 -23.23 -7.00 -32.91
N GLU A 357 -23.59 -5.97 -32.14
CA GLU A 357 -23.15 -4.58 -32.37
C GLU A 357 -22.75 -3.89 -31.06
N ILE A 358 -21.47 -3.53 -30.96
CA ILE A 358 -20.99 -2.61 -29.91
C ILE A 358 -21.58 -1.23 -30.20
N PRO A 359 -22.33 -0.61 -29.27
CA PRO A 359 -22.88 0.73 -29.49
C PRO A 359 -21.74 1.71 -29.79
N SER A 360 -21.87 2.43 -30.91
CA SER A 360 -20.82 3.34 -31.39
C SER A 360 -20.50 4.40 -30.35
N ALA A 361 -19.21 4.66 -30.12
CA ALA A 361 -18.80 5.82 -29.34
C ALA A 361 -19.39 7.10 -29.98
N PRO A 362 -19.86 8.10 -29.21
CA PRO A 362 -20.37 9.34 -29.77
C PRO A 362 -19.29 10.01 -30.64
N VAL A 363 -19.60 10.16 -31.93
CA VAL A 363 -18.67 10.58 -32.98
C VAL A 363 -18.37 12.09 -32.88
N PRO A 364 -17.10 12.53 -32.78
CA PRO A 364 -16.70 13.90 -33.07
C PRO A 364 -16.87 14.19 -34.58
N PRO A 365 -17.20 15.41 -35.02
CA PRO A 365 -17.50 15.72 -36.43
C PRO A 365 -16.38 15.28 -37.38
N GLU A 366 -16.73 14.54 -38.43
CA GLU A 366 -15.80 13.90 -39.35
C GLU A 366 -15.21 14.86 -40.40
N VAL A 367 -13.91 14.71 -40.64
CA VAL A 367 -13.19 15.22 -41.81
C VAL A 367 -12.97 14.03 -42.74
N HIS A 368 -13.51 14.10 -43.96
CA HIS A 368 -13.46 13.01 -44.93
C HIS A 368 -12.06 12.83 -45.54
N CYS A 369 -11.51 11.63 -45.39
CA CYS A 369 -10.44 11.12 -46.24
C CYS A 369 -10.80 9.70 -46.70
N ASN A 370 -10.95 9.51 -48.01
CA ASN A 370 -11.28 8.23 -48.63
C ASN A 370 -10.03 7.36 -48.79
N ILE A 371 -10.08 6.11 -48.31
CA ILE A 371 -9.10 5.07 -48.68
C ILE A 371 -9.87 3.81 -49.14
N PRO A 372 -9.51 3.18 -50.28
CA PRO A 372 -10.29 2.08 -50.86
C PRO A 372 -10.06 0.72 -50.21
N ASN A 373 -11.09 -0.12 -50.33
CA ASN A 373 -11.26 -1.47 -49.81
C ASN A 373 -10.42 -2.52 -50.55
N THR A 374 -9.42 -3.10 -49.87
CA THR A 374 -9.01 -4.51 -50.07
C THR A 374 -8.42 -5.05 -48.76
N ALA A 375 -9.23 -5.67 -47.91
CA ALA A 375 -8.77 -6.22 -46.63
C ALA A 375 -8.39 -7.70 -46.75
N LYS A 376 -7.14 -8.03 -46.41
CA LYS A 376 -6.71 -9.39 -46.04
C LYS A 376 -7.05 -9.63 -44.56
N VAL A 377 -7.40 -10.87 -44.20
CA VAL A 377 -7.61 -11.27 -42.81
C VAL A 377 -6.31 -11.07 -42.02
N ILE A 378 -6.35 -10.20 -41.01
CA ILE A 378 -5.24 -9.99 -40.07
C ILE A 378 -5.69 -10.56 -38.72
N CYS A 379 -5.05 -11.63 -38.28
CA CYS A 379 -5.20 -12.14 -36.92
C CYS A 379 -4.32 -11.32 -35.99
N PHE A 380 -4.91 -10.76 -34.93
CA PHE A 380 -4.19 -10.09 -33.86
C PHE A 380 -4.17 -10.99 -32.63
N ASP A 381 -2.98 -11.24 -32.10
CA ASP A 381 -2.82 -11.77 -30.76
C ASP A 381 -3.02 -10.62 -29.75
N LEU A 382 -4.11 -10.69 -28.99
CA LEU A 382 -4.43 -9.73 -27.94
C LEU A 382 -4.00 -10.30 -26.58
N GLU A 383 -2.70 -10.34 -26.32
CA GLU A 383 -2.22 -10.53 -24.94
C GLU A 383 -2.41 -9.23 -24.13
N THR A 384 -3.52 -9.13 -23.41
CA THR A 384 -3.67 -8.13 -22.35
C THR A 384 -2.84 -8.54 -21.13
N THR A 385 -1.61 -8.04 -21.04
CA THR A 385 -0.87 -8.07 -19.78
C THR A 385 -1.50 -7.07 -18.81
N SER A 386 -2.36 -7.58 -17.92
CA SER A 386 -2.86 -6.85 -16.74
C SER A 386 -1.71 -6.11 -16.04
N LEU A 387 -1.86 -4.85 -15.66
CA LEU A 387 -0.81 -4.05 -15.01
C LEU A 387 -0.87 -4.15 -13.48
#